data_AF-A0A971NN34-F1
#
_entry.id   AF-A0A971NN34-F1
#
_cell.length_a   1.000
_cell.length_b   1.000
_cell.length_c   1.000
_cell.angle_alpha   90.00
_cell.angle_beta   90.00
_cell.angle_gamma   90.00
#
_symmetry.space_group_name_H-M   'P 1'
#
loop_
_entity.id
_entity.type
_entity.pdbx_description
1 polymer ?
#
loop_
_entity_poly.entity_id
_entity_poly.type
_entity_poly.pdbx_seq_one_letter_code
_entity_poly.pdbx_strand_id
1 'polypeptide(L)' 'ALGHPIGASGARVLTTLIYEMIRQDKKTGLASLCLGGGEAVALIIRRDA' A
#
# COMPACT_ATOMS: atom_id res chain seq x y z
N ALA A 1 -1.04 -14.65 8.26
CA ALA A 1 -0.95 -14.15 6.88
C ALA A 1 -2.34 -14.13 6.26
N LEU A 2 -2.70 -13.08 5.51
CA LEU A 2 -4.08 -12.84 5.01
C LEU A 2 -4.32 -13.33 3.57
N GLY A 3 -3.36 -14.07 2.97
CA GLY A 3 -3.39 -14.47 1.56
C GLY A 3 -3.02 -13.36 0.57
N HIS A 4 -2.93 -13.72 -0.71
CA HIS A 4 -2.56 -12.85 -1.83
C HIS A 4 -3.52 -13.04 -3.02
N PRO A 5 -4.75 -12.50 -2.95
CA PRO A 5 -5.63 -12.47 -4.11
C PRO A 5 -5.03 -11.53 -5.16
N ILE A 6 -4.61 -12.09 -6.30
CA ILE A 6 -4.02 -11.34 -7.41
C ILE A 6 -5.05 -10.32 -7.91
N GLY A 7 -4.60 -9.09 -8.19
CA GLY A 7 -5.46 -7.97 -8.60
C GLY A 7 -6.12 -7.20 -7.44
N ALA A 8 -6.42 -7.84 -6.31
CA ALA A 8 -7.04 -7.17 -5.14
C ALA A 8 -6.02 -6.79 -4.04
N SER A 9 -4.89 -7.51 -3.96
CA SER A 9 -3.90 -7.33 -2.89
C SER A 9 -3.31 -5.91 -2.82
N GLY A 10 -3.17 -5.23 -3.95
CA GLY A 10 -2.65 -3.86 -3.98
C GLY A 10 -3.57 -2.86 -3.32
N ALA A 11 -4.87 -2.92 -3.63
CA ALA A 11 -5.89 -2.10 -2.96
C ALA A 11 -5.92 -2.38 -1.45
N ARG A 12 -5.86 -3.65 -1.05
CA ARG A 12 -5.81 -4.03 0.37
C ARG A 12 -4.60 -3.40 1.08
N VAL A 13 -3.39 -3.58 0.56
CA VAL A 13 -2.16 -3.03 1.16
C VAL A 13 -2.24 -1.52 1.25
N LEU A 14 -2.73 -0.86 0.20
CA LEU A 14 -2.91 0.59 0.15
C LEU A 14 -3.88 1.09 1.23
N THR A 15 -5.05 0.46 1.33
CA THR A 15 -6.08 0.81 2.32
C THR A 15 -5.55 0.62 3.74
N THR A 16 -4.86 -0.49 4.02
CA THR A 16 -4.22 -0.72 5.32
C THR A 16 -3.20 0.37 5.64
N LEU A 17 -2.34 0.75 4.68
CA LEU A 17 -1.38 1.84 4.85
C LEU A 17 -2.07 3.16 5.19
N ILE A 18 -3.13 3.54 4.48
CA ILE A 18 -3.86 4.80 4.72
C ILE A 18 -4.44 4.85 6.14
N TYR A 19 -5.11 3.79 6.58
CA TYR A 19 -5.67 3.73 7.95
C TYR A 19 -4.57 3.79 9.01
N GLU A 20 -3.44 3.14 8.76
CA GLU A 20 -2.30 3.17 9.68
C GLU A 20 -1.64 4.55 9.73
N MET A 21 -1.54 5.24 8.60
CA MET A 21 -1.05 6.62 8.53
C MET A 21 -1.98 7.58 9.31
N ILE A 22 -3.30 7.39 9.24
CA ILE A 22 -4.25 8.16 10.04
C ILE A 22 -4.03 7.87 11.53
N ARG A 23 -3.93 6.60 11.92
CA ARG A 23 -3.74 6.16 13.31
C ARG A 23 -2.46 6.70 13.94
N GLN A 24 -1.39 6.80 13.16
CA GLN A 24 -0.07 7.27 13.60
C GLN A 24 0.20 8.75 13.33
N ASP A 25 -0.78 9.49 12.84
CA ASP A 25 -0.64 10.86 12.33
C ASP A 25 0.57 11.06 11.39
N LYS A 26 0.77 10.12 10.46
CA LYS A 26 1.81 10.21 9.43
C LYS A 26 1.28 10.96 8.21
N LYS A 27 2.17 11.74 7.59
CA LYS A 27 1.86 12.54 6.40
C LYS A 27 2.34 11.90 5.09
N THR A 28 3.35 11.02 5.16
CA THR A 28 3.90 10.35 3.98
C THR A 28 3.96 8.85 4.21
N GLY A 29 3.55 8.07 3.21
CA GLY A 29 3.64 6.62 3.19
C GLY A 29 4.03 6.09 1.82
N LEU A 30 4.56 4.86 1.80
CA LEU A 30 4.97 4.15 0.59
C LEU A 30 4.33 2.76 0.60
N ALA A 31 3.64 2.39 -0.47
CA ALA A 31 3.23 1.03 -0.74
C ALA A 31 4.01 0.49 -1.95
N SER A 32 4.53 -0.73 -1.88
CA SER A 32 5.19 -1.40 -2.99
C SER A 32 4.79 -2.87 -3.10
N LEU A 33 4.82 -3.38 -4.34
CA LEU A 33 4.39 -4.74 -4.68
C LEU A 33 5.31 -5.30 -5.77
N CYS A 34 5.71 -6.56 -5.64
CA CYS A 34 6.29 -7.33 -6.73
C CYS A 34 5.19 -7.85 -7.65
N LEU A 35 5.55 -8.05 -8.92
CA LEU A 35 4.67 -8.58 -9.95
C LEU A 35 5.39 -9.75 -10.65
N GLY A 36 4.61 -10.72 -11.12
CA GLY A 36 5.17 -11.80 -11.94
C GLY A 36 5.83 -11.24 -13.22
N GLY A 37 6.88 -11.90 -13.70
CA GLY A 37 7.61 -11.45 -14.89
C GLY A 37 8.77 -10.49 -14.63
N GLY A 38 9.10 -10.20 -13.36
CA GLY A 38 10.25 -9.36 -12.99
C GLY A 38 9.93 -7.88 -12.81
N GLU A 39 8.65 -7.53 -12.74
CA GLU A 39 8.18 -6.15 -12.59
C GLU A 39 7.88 -5.79 -11.13
N ALA A 40 7.79 -4.49 -10.86
CA ALA A 40 7.38 -3.97 -9.56
C ALA A 40 6.67 -2.63 -9.70
N VAL A 41 5.84 -2.30 -8.71
CA VAL A 41 5.20 -0.99 -8.60
C VAL A 41 5.43 -0.41 -7.21
N ALA A 42 5.62 0.91 -7.15
CA ALA A 42 5.70 1.68 -5.91
C ALA A 42 4.82 2.93 -6.00
N LEU A 43 4.10 3.23 -4.92
CA LEU A 43 3.21 4.38 -4.81
C LEU A 43 3.51 5.13 -3.52
N ILE A 44 3.80 6.43 -3.64
CA ILE A 44 3.93 7.35 -2.51
C ILE A 44 2.60 8.05 -2.30
N ILE A 45 2.12 8.08 -1.06
CA ILE A 45 0.94 8.85 -0.65
C ILE A 45 1.39 9.99 0.25
N ARG A 46 0.86 11.18 -0.03
CA ARG A 46 0.86 12.32 0.88
C ARG A 46 -0.55 12.52 1.42
N ARG A 47 -0.68 12.71 2.74
CA ARG A 47 -1.91 13.10 3.41
C ARG A 47 -1.79 14.56 3.83
N ASP A 48 -2.72 15.40 3.41
CA ASP A 48 -2.67 16.86 3.62
C ASP A 48 -3.26 17.32 4.98
N ALA A 49 -3.62 16.38 5.84
CA ALA A 49 -4.12 16.64 7.18
C ALA A 49 -3.07 17.29 8.10
#